data_AF-A0A7W0SFK1-F1
#
_entry.id   AF-A0A7W0SFK1-F1
#
_cell.length_a   1.000
_cell.length_b   1.000
_cell.length_c   1.000
_cell.angle_alpha   90.00
_cell.angle_beta   90.00
_cell.angle_gamma   90.00
#
_symmetry.space_group_name_H-M   'P 1'
#
loop_
_entity.id
_entity.type
_entity.pdbx_description
1 polymer ?
#
loop_
_entity_poly.entity_id
_entity_poly.type
_entity_poly.pdbx_seq_one_letter_code
_entity_poly.pdbx_strand_id
1 'polypeptide(L)' 'MRVAALHDVHGNLPALEAVLAEVASLEVERIVCGGDVVAGPYPRECLELLLRSEAVFVRGNADRDLRDWVAAQLDPLVR' A
#
# COMPACT_ATOMS: atom_id res chain seq x y z
N MET A 1 21.86 4.97 -3.48
CA MET A 1 20.67 4.31 -2.95
C MET A 1 19.64 5.33 -2.53
N ARG A 2 18.67 5.60 -3.39
CA ARG A 2 17.50 6.43 -3.09
C ARG A 2 16.28 5.55 -2.87
N VAL A 3 15.59 5.74 -1.74
CA VAL A 3 14.44 4.92 -1.34
C VAL A 3 13.25 5.83 -1.04
N ALA A 4 12.07 5.51 -1.55
CA ALA A 4 10.81 6.11 -1.13
C ALA A 4 10.20 5.29 0.00
N ALA A 5 9.91 5.93 1.13
CA ALA A 5 9.20 5.31 2.25
C ALA A 5 7.75 5.83 2.27
N LEU A 6 6.80 4.94 2.10
CA LEU A 6 5.36 5.23 2.09
C LEU A 6 4.71 4.60 3.32
N HIS A 7 3.81 5.32 3.98
CA HIS A 7 3.18 4.91 5.23
C HIS A 7 1.68 5.20 5.20
N ASP A 8 0.92 4.40 5.93
CA ASP A 8 -0.44 4.72 6.36
C ASP A 8 -1.37 5.10 5.19
N VAL A 9 -1.36 4.29 4.12
CA VAL A 9 -2.19 4.53 2.93
C VAL A 9 -3.69 4.43 3.26
N HIS A 10 -4.06 3.54 4.19
CA HIS A 10 -5.43 3.38 4.68
C HIS A 10 -6.49 3.34 3.57
N GLY A 11 -6.25 2.57 2.50
CA GLY A 11 -7.18 2.39 1.39
C GLY A 11 -7.48 3.67 0.61
N ASN A 12 -6.63 4.69 0.68
CA ASN A 12 -6.81 5.95 -0.03
C ASN A 12 -6.15 5.90 -1.43
N LEU A 13 -6.85 5.26 -2.37
CA LEU A 13 -6.34 5.06 -3.73
C LEU A 13 -5.95 6.36 -4.44
N PRO A 14 -6.78 7.44 -4.46
CA PRO A 14 -6.41 8.68 -5.15
C PRO A 14 -5.14 9.32 -4.59
N ALA A 15 -4.93 9.27 -3.27
CA ALA A 15 -3.71 9.78 -2.66
C ALA A 15 -2.49 8.92 -3.02
N LEU A 16 -2.64 7.60 -3.00
CA LEU A 16 -1.57 6.68 -3.37
C LEU A 16 -1.15 6.87 -4.83
N GLU A 17 -2.10 6.99 -5.76
CA GLU A 17 -1.81 7.24 -7.17
C GLU A 17 -1.03 8.53 -7.38
N ALA A 18 -1.43 9.63 -6.71
CA ALA A 18 -0.73 10.90 -6.77
C ALA A 18 0.70 10.80 -6.24
N VAL A 19 0.90 10.13 -5.10
CA VAL A 19 2.22 9.94 -4.50
C VAL A 19 3.11 9.06 -5.38
N LEU A 20 2.59 7.98 -5.94
CA LEU A 20 3.38 7.11 -6.83
C LEU A 20 3.77 7.82 -8.13
N ALA A 21 2.90 8.67 -8.66
CA ALA A 21 3.23 9.51 -9.81
C ALA A 21 4.39 10.48 -9.49
N GLU A 22 4.40 11.09 -8.30
CA GLU A 22 5.52 11.90 -7.84
C GLU A 22 6.79 11.06 -7.66
N VAL A 23 6.69 9.92 -6.97
CA VAL A 23 7.83 9.00 -6.73
C VAL A 23 8.48 8.54 -8.03
N ALA A 24 7.69 8.29 -9.08
CA ALA A 24 8.20 7.91 -10.40
C ALA A 24 9.12 8.99 -11.01
N SER A 25 8.94 10.27 -10.67
CA SER A 25 9.79 11.37 -11.13
C SER A 25 11.10 11.53 -10.35
N LEU A 26 11.25 10.82 -9.22
CA LEU A 26 12.36 11.00 -8.28
C LEU A 26 13.52 10.01 -8.49
N GLU A 27 13.45 9.15 -9.50
CA GLU A 27 14.46 8.13 -9.82
C GLU A 27 14.84 7.26 -8.60
N VAL A 28 13.82 6.80 -7.85
CA VAL A 28 14.06 5.95 -6.68
C VAL A 28 14.42 4.53 -7.09
N GLU A 29 15.34 3.92 -6.36
CA GLU A 29 15.77 2.54 -6.61
C GLU A 29 14.83 1.52 -5.95
N ARG A 30 14.14 1.92 -4.87
CA ARG A 30 13.23 1.05 -4.11
C ARG A 30 12.09 1.85 -3.48
N ILE A 31 10.95 1.18 -3.34
CA ILE A 31 9.83 1.63 -2.51
C ILE A 31 9.71 0.70 -1.30
N VAL A 32 9.59 1.28 -0.11
CA VAL A 32 9.28 0.57 1.12
C VAL A 32 7.95 1.08 1.64
N CYS A 33 7.01 0.17 1.88
CA CYS A 33 5.74 0.45 2.51
C CYS A 33 5.83 0.06 3.99
N GLY A 34 5.63 1.03 4.89
CA GLY A 34 5.68 0.82 6.33
C GLY A 34 4.46 0.13 6.95
N GLY A 35 3.42 -0.14 6.15
CA GLY A 35 2.19 -0.79 6.58
C GLY A 35 0.99 0.15 6.62
N ASP A 36 -0.09 -0.36 7.23
CA ASP A 36 -1.40 0.28 7.38
C ASP A 36 -2.00 0.67 6.01
N VAL A 37 -2.03 -0.30 5.10
CA VAL A 37 -2.39 -0.10 3.69
C VAL A 37 -3.89 -0.17 3.46
N VAL A 38 -4.61 -1.05 4.17
CA VAL A 38 -5.91 -1.57 3.71
C VAL A 38 -7.11 -1.14 4.57
N ALA A 39 -6.95 -0.25 5.54
CA ALA A 39 -8.02 0.06 6.49
C ALA A 39 -9.06 1.12 6.03
N GLY A 40 -9.18 1.39 4.73
CA GLY A 40 -10.14 2.37 4.18
C GLY A 40 -10.80 1.95 2.87
N PRO A 41 -11.32 2.90 2.05
CA PRO A 41 -12.37 2.62 1.07
C PRO A 41 -11.95 1.79 -0.15
N TYR A 42 -10.67 1.82 -0.53
CA TYR A 42 -10.13 1.10 -1.70
C TYR A 42 -8.98 0.17 -1.30
N PRO A 43 -9.23 -0.82 -0.41
CA PRO A 43 -8.18 -1.60 0.22
C PRO A 43 -7.48 -2.53 -0.77
N ARG A 44 -8.24 -3.18 -1.66
CA ARG A 44 -7.73 -4.08 -2.68
C ARG A 44 -6.86 -3.32 -3.68
N GLU A 45 -7.38 -2.24 -4.21
CA GLU A 45 -6.74 -1.44 -5.24
C GLU A 45 -5.43 -0.84 -4.75
N CYS A 46 -5.39 -0.35 -3.50
CA CYS A 46 -4.16 0.14 -2.90
C CYS A 46 -3.10 -0.95 -2.74
N LEU A 47 -3.50 -2.14 -2.25
CA LEU A 47 -2.58 -3.27 -2.10
C LEU A 47 -2.06 -3.76 -3.45
N GLU A 48 -2.93 -3.95 -4.44
CA GLU A 48 -2.54 -4.34 -5.80
C GLU A 48 -1.59 -3.33 -6.43
N LEU A 49 -1.84 -2.04 -6.25
CA LEU A 49 -1.01 -0.98 -6.81
C LEU A 49 0.40 -1.01 -6.20
N LEU A 50 0.51 -1.11 -4.87
CA LEU A 50 1.82 -1.22 -4.19
C LEU A 50 2.57 -2.52 -4.56
N LEU A 51 1.86 -3.63 -4.74
CA LEU A 51 2.45 -4.89 -5.22
C LEU A 51 3.02 -4.75 -6.64
N ARG A 52 2.29 -4.09 -7.55
CA ARG A 52 2.76 -3.80 -8.92
C ARG A 52 3.95 -2.83 -8.94
N SER A 53 4.07 -1.97 -7.94
CA SER A 53 5.23 -1.10 -7.75
C SER A 53 6.42 -1.77 -7.06
N GLU A 54 6.39 -3.10 -6.89
CA GLU A 54 7.46 -3.91 -6.26
C GLU A 54 7.86 -3.40 -4.87
N ALA A 55 6.90 -2.82 -4.13
CA ALA A 55 7.16 -2.31 -2.80
C ALA A 55 7.56 -3.42 -1.83
N VAL A 56 8.52 -3.14 -0.95
CA VAL A 56 8.86 -4.00 0.18
C VAL A 56 7.99 -3.61 1.37
N PHE A 57 7.34 -4.56 2.01
CA PHE A 57 6.36 -4.28 3.05
C PHE A 57 6.88 -4.56 4.46
N VAL A 58 6.56 -3.65 5.37
CA VAL A 58 6.43 -3.91 6.80
C VAL A 58 4.94 -4.03 7.10
N ARG A 59 4.56 -4.99 7.95
CA ARG A 59 3.15 -5.19 8.32
C ARG A 59 2.75 -4.26 9.46
N GLY A 60 1.85 -3.33 9.19
CA GLY A 60 1.31 -2.38 10.17
C GLY A 60 0.29 -3.01 11.12
N ASN A 61 -0.16 -2.27 12.13
CA ASN A 61 -1.19 -2.75 13.07
C ASN A 61 -2.56 -2.85 12.40
N ALA A 62 -2.95 -1.89 11.56
CA ALA A 62 -4.22 -1.94 10.85
C ALA A 62 -4.25 -3.07 9.80
N ASP A 63 -3.08 -3.53 9.33
CA ASP A 63 -2.96 -4.73 8.48
C ASP A 63 -3.05 -6.05 9.26
N ARG A 64 -2.82 -6.02 10.58
CA ARG A 64 -2.99 -7.19 11.45
C ARG A 64 -4.44 -7.34 11.89
N ASP A 65 -5.04 -6.22 12.28
CA ASP A 65 -6.39 -6.17 12.83
C ASP A 65 -7.40 -5.85 11.73
N LEU A 66 -7.44 -6.70 10.70
CA LEU A 66 -8.36 -6.52 9.58
C LEU A 66 -9.82 -6.66 10.02
N ARG A 67 -10.64 -5.68 9.64
CA ARG A 67 -12.09 -5.79 9.77
C ARG A 67 -12.63 -6.75 8.71
N ASP A 68 -13.67 -7.51 9.06
CA ASP A 68 -14.26 -8.54 8.19
C ASP A 68 -14.59 -8.03 6.78
N TRP A 69 -15.12 -6.81 6.68
CA TRP A 69 -15.47 -6.20 5.38
C TRP A 69 -14.25 -5.89 4.51
N VAL A 70 -13.09 -5.60 5.11
CA VAL A 70 -11.82 -5.41 4.39
C VAL A 70 -11.28 -6.78 3.99
N ALA A 71 -11.24 -7.73 4.92
CA ALA A 71 -10.72 -9.07 4.66
C ALA A 71 -11.43 -9.75 3.47
N ALA A 72 -12.76 -9.62 3.39
CA ALA A 72 -13.57 -10.12 2.28
C ALA A 72 -13.17 -9.52 0.91
N GLN A 73 -12.67 -8.29 0.90
CA GLN A 73 -12.20 -7.64 -0.32
C GLN A 73 -10.78 -8.05 -0.69
N LEU A 74 -10.00 -8.65 0.19
CA LEU A 74 -8.59 -8.95 -0.08
C LEU A 74 -8.32 -10.41 -0.44
N ASP A 75 -9.23 -11.36 -0.27
CA ASP A 75 -9.03 -12.75 -0.76
C ASP A 75 -8.96 -12.75 -2.30
N PRO A 76 -7.90 -13.27 -2.96
CA PRO A 76 -6.78 -14.07 -2.42
C PRO A 76 -5.43 -13.35 -2.25
N LEU A 77 -5.38 -12.02 -2.34
CA LEU A 77 -4.14 -11.24 -2.24
C LEU A 77 -3.41 -11.41 -0.90
N VAL A 78 -4.13 -11.73 0.18
CA VAL A 78 -3.57 -12.03 1.50
C VAL A 78 -3.76 -13.53 1.76
N ARG A 79 -2.80 -14.33 1.30
CA ARG A 79 -2.67 -15.76 1.66
C ARG A 79 -1.25 -16.05 2.10
#